data_AF-W4J6G3-F1
#
_entry.id   AF-W4J6G3-F1
#
_cell.length_a   1.000
_cell.length_b   1.000
_cell.length_c   1.000
_cell.angle_alpha   90.00
_cell.angle_beta   90.00
_cell.angle_gamma   90.00
#
_symmetry.space_group_name_H-M   'P 1'
#
loop_
_entity.id
_entity.type
_entity.pdbx_description
1 polymer ?
#
loop_
_entity_poly.entity_id
_entity_poly.type
_entity_poly.pdbx_seq_one_letter_code
_entity_poly.pdbx_strand_id
1 'polypeptide(L)'
;MLHFSDVTRDIWLTLINSKNYDTVSGLAADAKNSKEAVGTTCLRNAPSLKPACDAIFNKRKEWFGPDKQAAIEAFSNKTASIEVVELGKITTASTSYYTAIVASKFAIIFIVLVMMIIYLILRYRRKKKNEEKTPIYKIIEINDVVLLRYNI
;
A
#
# COMPACT_ATOMS: atom_id res chain seq x y z
N MET A 1 -30.51 -18.08 25.06
CA MET A 1 -29.22 -18.09 24.34
C MET A 1 -29.51 -17.50 22.97
N LEU A 2 -29.15 -16.23 22.71
CA LEU A 2 -29.40 -15.62 21.40
C LEU A 2 -28.44 -16.27 20.40
N HIS A 3 -28.99 -16.87 19.34
CA HIS A 3 -28.23 -17.62 18.36
C HIS A 3 -27.72 -16.63 17.30
N PHE A 4 -26.45 -16.73 16.90
CA PHE A 4 -25.84 -15.82 15.91
C PHE A 4 -26.58 -15.81 14.55
N SER A 5 -27.39 -16.84 14.29
CA SER A 5 -28.27 -16.99 13.12
C SER A 5 -29.49 -16.06 13.12
N ASP A 6 -29.84 -15.44 14.25
CA ASP A 6 -30.99 -14.51 14.34
C ASP A 6 -30.64 -13.11 13.81
N VAL A 7 -29.36 -12.86 13.50
CA VAL A 7 -28.90 -11.60 12.91
C VAL A 7 -29.14 -11.64 11.40
N THR A 8 -30.29 -11.09 10.98
CA THR A 8 -30.64 -10.99 9.56
C THR A 8 -29.63 -10.10 8.80
N ARG A 9 -29.47 -10.36 7.49
CA ARG A 9 -28.49 -9.67 6.63
C ARG A 9 -28.63 -8.14 6.68
N ASP A 10 -29.87 -7.68 6.78
CA ASP A 10 -30.30 -6.30 6.95
C ASP A 10 -29.82 -5.68 8.28
N ILE A 11 -29.95 -6.40 9.41
CA ILE A 11 -29.39 -5.97 10.70
C ILE A 11 -27.86 -5.94 10.62
N TRP A 12 -27.24 -6.92 9.96
CA TRP A 12 -25.79 -7.03 9.81
C TRP A 12 -25.18 -5.87 9.00
N LEU A 13 -25.80 -5.52 7.86
CA LEU A 13 -25.36 -4.42 6.99
C LEU A 13 -25.56 -3.04 7.63
N THR A 14 -26.50 -2.93 8.58
CA THR A 14 -26.71 -1.69 9.34
C THR A 14 -25.62 -1.52 10.39
N LEU A 15 -25.20 -2.61 11.04
CA LEU A 15 -24.13 -2.64 12.04
C LEU A 15 -22.72 -2.54 11.44
N ILE A 16 -22.48 -3.13 10.27
CA ILE A 16 -21.19 -3.08 9.59
C ILE A 16 -21.40 -2.46 8.20
N ASN A 17 -21.14 -1.16 8.10
CA ASN A 17 -21.22 -0.41 6.84
C ASN A 17 -19.89 0.31 6.52
N SER A 18 -19.73 0.77 5.27
CA SER A 18 -18.47 1.34 4.78
C SER A 18 -18.00 2.60 5.53
N LYS A 19 -18.91 3.28 6.26
CA LYS A 19 -18.65 4.48 7.03
C LYS A 19 -18.22 4.19 8.47
N ASN A 20 -18.45 2.98 8.96
CA ASN A 20 -18.23 2.59 10.37
C ASN A 20 -17.28 1.39 10.56
N TYR A 21 -16.98 0.62 9.50
CA TYR A 21 -16.05 -0.54 9.60
C TYR A 21 -14.56 -0.16 9.52
N ASP A 22 -14.25 1.04 9.02
CA ASP A 22 -12.89 1.51 8.77
C ASP A 22 -12.23 2.10 10.02
N THR A 23 -13.02 2.43 11.05
CA THR A 23 -12.54 3.02 12.30
C THR A 23 -13.09 2.31 13.53
N VAL A 24 -12.20 1.95 14.45
CA VAL A 24 -12.54 1.36 15.76
C VAL A 24 -13.52 2.25 16.54
N SER A 25 -13.50 3.56 16.31
CA SER A 25 -14.43 4.53 16.89
C SER A 25 -15.86 4.45 16.34
N GLY A 26 -16.04 4.19 15.04
CA GLY A 26 -17.36 4.06 14.41
C GLY A 26 -18.10 2.83 14.93
N LEU A 27 -17.41 1.68 14.95
CA LEU A 27 -17.93 0.44 15.50
C LEU A 27 -18.25 0.54 17.01
N ALA A 28 -17.43 1.27 17.77
CA ALA A 28 -17.70 1.52 19.19
C ALA A 28 -18.92 2.42 19.43
N ALA A 29 -19.19 3.38 18.55
CA ALA A 29 -20.36 4.25 18.62
C ALA A 29 -21.66 3.49 18.33
N ASP A 30 -21.66 2.62 17.32
CA ASP A 30 -22.83 1.78 16.98
C ASP A 30 -23.17 0.77 18.09
N ALA A 31 -22.14 0.18 18.70
CA ALA A 31 -22.32 -0.69 19.86
C ALA A 31 -22.91 0.07 21.06
N LYS A 32 -22.54 1.35 21.25
CA LYS A 32 -23.11 2.21 22.30
C LYS A 32 -24.57 2.55 22.03
N ASN A 33 -24.93 2.93 20.80
CA ASN A 33 -26.32 3.25 20.43
C ASN A 33 -27.23 2.02 20.56
N SER A 34 -26.75 0.84 20.16
CA SER A 34 -27.49 -0.42 20.32
C SER A 34 -27.73 -0.75 21.79
N LYS A 35 -26.74 -0.52 22.67
CA LYS A 35 -26.90 -0.67 24.11
C LYS A 35 -28.00 0.25 24.68
N GLU A 36 -28.05 1.51 24.23
CA GLU A 36 -29.03 2.50 24.69
C GLU A 36 -30.45 2.16 24.19
N ALA A 37 -30.61 1.72 22.95
CA ALA A 37 -31.88 1.31 22.37
C ALA A 37 -32.45 0.02 23.00
N VAL A 38 -31.59 -0.98 23.26
CA VAL A 38 -32.01 -2.22 23.91
C VAL A 38 -32.30 -1.98 25.39
N GLY A 39 -31.50 -1.17 26.09
CA GLY A 39 -31.72 -0.85 27.51
C GLY A 39 -33.07 -0.16 27.76
N THR A 40 -33.41 0.83 26.93
CA THR A 40 -34.70 1.54 27.03
C THR A 40 -35.90 0.65 26.71
N THR A 41 -35.77 -0.25 25.72
CA THR A 41 -36.83 -1.21 25.37
C THR A 41 -37.01 -2.29 26.44
N CYS A 42 -35.91 -2.82 26.99
CA CYS A 42 -35.89 -3.85 28.03
C CYS A 42 -36.54 -3.36 29.33
N LEU A 43 -36.22 -2.12 29.75
CA LEU A 43 -36.75 -1.52 30.99
C LEU A 43 -38.23 -1.14 30.91
N ARG A 44 -38.76 -0.94 29.69
CA ARG A 44 -40.11 -0.39 29.44
C ARG A 44 -41.16 -1.47 29.10
N ASN A 45 -40.80 -2.51 28.36
CA ASN A 45 -41.79 -3.44 27.77
C ASN A 45 -41.87 -4.82 28.43
N ALA A 46 -40.98 -5.17 29.37
CA ALA A 46 -40.94 -6.50 29.98
C ALA A 46 -40.83 -6.44 31.52
N PRO A 47 -41.97 -6.32 32.25
CA PRO A 47 -41.98 -6.21 33.70
C PRO A 47 -41.29 -7.38 34.41
N SER A 48 -41.41 -8.60 33.86
CA SER A 48 -40.79 -9.82 34.39
C SER A 48 -39.27 -9.88 34.17
N LEU A 49 -38.74 -9.18 33.16
CA LEU A 49 -37.31 -9.11 32.86
C LEU A 49 -36.63 -7.90 33.50
N LYS A 50 -37.39 -6.99 34.12
CA LYS A 50 -36.88 -5.73 34.69
C LYS A 50 -35.67 -5.93 35.63
N PRO A 51 -35.63 -6.94 36.52
CA PRO A 51 -34.44 -7.20 37.35
C PRO A 51 -33.21 -7.62 36.54
N ALA A 52 -33.41 -8.43 35.50
CA ALA A 52 -32.33 -8.85 34.61
C ALA A 52 -31.85 -7.69 33.73
N CYS A 53 -32.76 -6.85 33.22
CA CYS A 53 -32.41 -5.64 32.49
C CYS A 53 -31.61 -4.66 33.38
N ASP A 54 -32.02 -4.46 34.63
CA ASP A 54 -31.31 -3.59 35.58
C ASP A 54 -29.89 -4.10 35.87
N ALA A 55 -29.73 -5.41 36.07
CA ALA A 55 -28.42 -6.04 36.25
C ALA A 55 -27.50 -5.85 35.03
N ILE A 56 -28.05 -6.00 33.81
CA ILE A 56 -27.30 -5.92 32.55
C ILE A 56 -26.92 -4.49 32.17
N PHE A 57 -27.78 -3.50 32.45
CA PHE A 57 -27.60 -2.13 31.97
C PHE A 57 -27.08 -1.19 33.06
N ASN A 58 -27.61 -1.28 34.28
CA ASN A 58 -27.26 -0.39 35.39
C ASN A 58 -26.17 -0.98 36.29
N LYS A 59 -26.20 -2.30 36.57
CA LYS A 59 -25.18 -2.97 37.42
C LYS A 59 -24.10 -3.74 36.65
N ARG A 60 -23.98 -3.46 35.35
CA ARG A 60 -23.07 -4.19 34.44
C ARG A 60 -21.61 -4.18 34.89
N LYS A 61 -21.18 -3.11 35.56
CA LYS A 61 -19.80 -2.94 36.03
C LYS A 61 -19.50 -3.85 37.23
N GLU A 62 -20.48 -4.12 38.08
CA GLU A 62 -20.34 -5.06 39.20
C GLU A 62 -20.32 -6.51 38.70
N TRP A 63 -21.19 -6.86 37.75
CA TRP A 63 -21.36 -8.24 37.30
C TRP A 63 -20.35 -8.67 36.25
N PHE A 64 -20.03 -7.80 35.30
CA PHE A 64 -19.18 -8.11 34.14
C PHE A 64 -17.85 -7.34 34.17
N GLY A 65 -17.53 -6.62 35.25
CA GLY A 65 -16.30 -5.86 35.40
C GLY A 65 -15.03 -6.71 35.19
N PRO A 66 -14.90 -7.86 35.89
CA PRO A 66 -13.75 -8.76 35.72
C PRO A 66 -13.66 -9.34 34.30
N ASP A 67 -14.78 -9.79 33.73
CA ASP A 67 -14.84 -10.38 32.40
C ASP A 67 -14.50 -9.38 31.29
N LYS A 68 -14.88 -8.11 31.48
CA LYS A 68 -14.55 -7.02 30.54
C LYS A 68 -13.04 -6.80 30.46
N GLN A 69 -12.35 -6.82 31.60
CA GLN A 69 -10.90 -6.59 31.65
C GLN A 69 -10.16 -7.71 30.91
N ALA A 70 -10.51 -8.96 31.22
CA ALA A 70 -9.93 -10.14 30.57
C ALA A 70 -10.22 -10.17 29.06
N ALA A 71 -11.43 -9.79 28.63
CA ALA A 71 -11.77 -9.71 27.22
C ALA A 71 -10.98 -8.61 26.48
N ILE A 72 -10.76 -7.45 27.09
CA ILE A 72 -9.97 -6.36 26.51
C ILE A 72 -8.50 -6.78 26.38
N GLU A 73 -7.93 -7.41 27.40
CA GLU A 73 -6.54 -7.88 27.38
C GLU A 73 -6.34 -9.00 26.34
N ALA A 74 -7.25 -9.97 26.27
CA ALA A 74 -7.22 -11.03 25.27
C ALA A 74 -7.36 -10.49 23.83
N PHE A 75 -8.24 -9.50 23.63
CA PHE A 75 -8.42 -8.85 22.34
C PHE A 75 -7.18 -8.04 21.93
N SER A 76 -6.58 -7.30 22.86
CA SER A 76 -5.36 -6.52 22.62
C SER A 76 -4.18 -7.43 22.25
N ASN A 77 -3.95 -8.51 23.01
CA ASN A 77 -2.87 -9.46 22.73
C ASN A 77 -3.06 -10.20 21.39
N LYS A 78 -4.31 -10.54 21.04
CA LYS A 78 -4.62 -11.19 19.77
C LYS A 78 -4.48 -10.23 18.59
N THR A 79 -4.86 -8.96 18.74
CA THR A 79 -4.69 -7.93 17.71
C THR A 79 -3.22 -7.64 17.45
N ALA A 80 -2.42 -7.46 18.50
CA ALA A 80 -0.98 -7.21 18.38
C ALA A 80 -0.23 -8.39 17.73
N SER A 81 -0.63 -9.63 18.04
CA SER A 81 -0.01 -10.83 17.43
C SER A 81 -0.43 -11.03 15.97
N ILE A 82 -1.68 -10.74 15.61
CA ILE A 82 -2.14 -10.79 14.21
C ILE A 82 -1.44 -9.71 13.37
N GLU A 83 -1.36 -8.49 13.88
CA GLU A 83 -0.70 -7.37 13.18
C GLU A 83 0.78 -7.66 12.91
N VAL A 84 1.53 -8.15 13.90
CA VAL A 84 2.96 -8.50 13.72
C VAL A 84 3.14 -9.66 12.73
N VAL A 85 2.30 -10.69 12.78
CA VAL A 85 2.42 -11.87 11.91
C VAL A 85 2.02 -11.55 10.47
N GLU A 86 0.94 -10.80 10.27
CA GLU A 86 0.48 -10.42 8.93
C GLU A 86 1.39 -9.37 8.31
N LEU A 87 1.82 -8.34 9.04
CA LEU A 87 2.78 -7.35 8.55
C LEU A 87 4.13 -8.00 8.25
N GLY A 88 4.61 -8.93 9.08
CA GLY A 88 5.85 -9.69 8.83
C GLY A 88 5.79 -10.54 7.55
N LYS A 89 4.65 -11.17 7.28
CA LYS A 89 4.43 -11.94 6.04
C LYS A 89 4.30 -11.04 4.82
N ILE A 90 3.58 -9.92 4.93
CA ILE A 90 3.39 -8.96 3.84
C ILE A 90 4.72 -8.30 3.47
N THR A 91 5.52 -7.89 4.46
CA THR A 91 6.85 -7.27 4.25
C THR A 91 7.83 -8.25 3.62
N THR A 92 7.86 -9.51 4.06
CA THR A 92 8.73 -10.55 3.50
C THR A 92 8.30 -10.94 2.08
N ALA A 93 6.99 -11.08 1.83
CA ALA A 93 6.49 -11.37 0.49
C ALA A 93 6.75 -10.20 -0.47
N SER A 94 6.42 -8.97 -0.06
CA SER A 94 6.58 -7.77 -0.90
C SER A 94 8.04 -7.45 -1.23
N THR A 95 8.98 -7.65 -0.30
CA THR A 95 10.42 -7.46 -0.58
C THR A 95 10.93 -8.41 -1.65
N SER A 96 10.46 -9.67 -1.68
CA SER A 96 10.86 -10.63 -2.71
C SER A 96 10.39 -10.22 -4.12
N TYR A 97 9.12 -9.82 -4.26
CA TYR A 97 8.57 -9.34 -5.53
C TYR A 97 9.19 -8.01 -5.97
N TYR A 98 9.39 -7.08 -5.02
CA TYR A 98 9.99 -5.78 -5.31
C TYR A 98 11.42 -5.92 -5.83
N THR A 99 12.21 -6.82 -5.24
CA THR A 99 13.57 -7.13 -5.69
C THR A 99 13.56 -7.67 -7.12
N ALA A 100 12.65 -8.59 -7.45
CA ALA A 100 12.53 -9.14 -8.80
C ALA A 100 12.12 -8.08 -9.86
N ILE A 101 11.17 -7.20 -9.52
CA ILE A 101 10.70 -6.12 -10.41
C ILE A 101 11.83 -5.11 -10.66
N VAL A 102 12.55 -4.72 -9.62
CA VAL A 102 13.66 -3.76 -9.71
C VAL A 102 14.82 -4.35 -10.52
N ALA A 103 15.16 -5.62 -10.31
CA ALA A 103 16.19 -6.32 -11.09
C ALA A 103 15.88 -6.35 -12.59
N SER A 104 14.62 -6.60 -12.98
CA SER A 104 14.19 -6.58 -14.38
C SER A 104 14.37 -5.21 -15.04
N LYS A 105 14.03 -4.12 -14.34
CA LYS A 105 14.21 -2.76 -14.87
C LYS A 105 15.69 -2.40 -15.04
N PHE A 106 16.52 -2.72 -14.05
CA PHE A 106 17.95 -2.46 -14.15
C PHE A 106 18.59 -3.22 -15.31
N ALA A 107 18.16 -4.45 -15.60
CA ALA A 107 18.69 -5.22 -16.74
C ALA A 107 18.49 -4.50 -18.10
N ILE A 108 17.28 -3.97 -18.37
CA ILE A 108 16.99 -3.25 -19.62
C ILE A 108 17.82 -1.95 -19.70
N ILE A 109 17.85 -1.19 -18.60
CA ILE A 109 18.61 0.07 -18.52
C ILE A 109 20.11 -0.19 -18.73
N PHE A 110 20.67 -1.26 -18.18
CA PHE A 110 22.07 -1.64 -18.37
C PHE A 110 22.38 -1.95 -19.83
N ILE A 111 21.54 -2.72 -20.53
CA ILE A 111 21.75 -3.03 -21.96
C ILE A 111 21.76 -1.74 -22.79
N VAL A 112 20.78 -0.85 -22.57
CA VAL A 112 20.68 0.44 -23.28
C VAL A 112 21.87 1.35 -22.94
N LEU A 113 22.28 1.42 -21.66
CA LEU A 113 23.45 2.20 -21.24
C LEU A 113 24.73 1.73 -21.90
N VAL A 114 24.98 0.40 -21.93
CA VAL A 114 26.16 -0.16 -22.59
C VAL A 114 26.14 0.17 -24.09
N MET A 115 24.99 -0.02 -24.76
CA MET A 115 24.84 0.36 -26.17
C MET A 115 25.05 1.87 -26.39
N MET A 116 24.55 2.72 -25.50
CA MET A 116 24.71 4.17 -25.56
C MET A 116 26.19 4.57 -25.40
N ILE A 117 26.92 3.99 -24.44
CA ILE A 117 28.35 4.29 -24.24
C ILE A 117 29.17 3.87 -25.46
N ILE A 118 28.99 2.64 -25.95
CA ILE A 118 29.69 2.16 -27.15
C ILE A 118 29.31 3.01 -28.36
N TYR A 119 28.03 3.33 -28.54
CA TYR A 119 27.54 4.18 -29.61
C TYR A 119 28.16 5.58 -29.56
N LEU A 120 28.26 6.18 -28.38
CA LEU A 120 28.88 7.49 -28.21
C LEU A 120 30.37 7.44 -28.57
N ILE A 121 31.09 6.41 -28.15
CA ILE A 121 32.50 6.21 -28.54
C ILE A 121 32.62 6.08 -30.06
N LEU A 122 31.79 5.26 -30.71
CA LEU A 122 31.81 5.07 -32.16
C LEU A 122 31.41 6.34 -32.93
N ARG A 123 30.41 7.07 -32.45
CA ARG A 123 29.95 8.34 -33.03
C ARG A 123 31.03 9.40 -32.90
N TYR A 124 31.68 9.48 -31.75
CA TYR A 124 32.79 10.38 -31.52
C TYR A 124 33.97 10.06 -32.44
N ARG A 125 34.35 8.78 -32.58
CA ARG A 125 35.40 8.35 -33.51
C ARG A 125 35.09 8.68 -34.97
N ARG A 126 33.84 8.49 -35.42
CA ARG A 126 33.44 8.83 -36.80
C ARG A 126 33.49 10.32 -37.09
N LYS A 127 33.10 11.17 -36.13
CA LYS A 127 33.22 12.62 -36.30
C LYS A 127 34.69 13.05 -36.41
N LYS A 128 35.57 12.56 -35.53
CA LYS A 128 36.99 12.90 -35.57
C LYS A 128 37.66 12.52 -36.91
N LYS A 129 37.31 11.37 -37.50
CA LYS A 129 37.86 10.92 -38.80
C LYS A 129 37.52 11.85 -39.97
N ASN A 130 36.40 12.58 -39.90
CA ASN A 130 35.96 13.45 -40.99
C ASN A 130 36.51 14.89 -40.84
N GLU A 131 36.79 15.33 -39.62
CA GLU A 131 37.37 16.65 -39.34
C GLU A 131 38.88 16.72 -39.66
N GLU A 132 39.61 15.60 -39.57
CA GLU A 132 41.03 15.56 -40.00
C GLU A 132 41.21 15.53 -41.53
N LYS A 133 40.20 15.07 -42.29
CA LYS A 133 40.28 14.98 -43.75
C LYS A 133 39.90 16.27 -44.46
N THR A 134 39.00 17.07 -43.88
CA THR A 134 38.48 18.29 -44.49
C THR A 134 39.51 19.38 -44.80
N PRO A 135 40.57 19.60 -43.98
CA PRO A 135 41.61 20.55 -44.34
C PRO A 135 42.62 19.96 -45.33
N ILE A 136 42.96 18.67 -45.21
CA ILE A 136 44.01 18.06 -46.03
C ILE A 136 43.60 17.96 -47.51
N TYR A 137 42.36 17.55 -47.81
CA TYR A 137 41.92 17.49 -49.21
C TYR A 137 41.88 18.88 -49.85
N LYS A 138 41.47 19.91 -49.09
CA LYS A 138 41.43 21.30 -49.58
C LYS A 138 42.81 21.84 -49.87
N ILE A 139 43.80 21.53 -49.02
CA ILE A 139 45.18 21.98 -49.24
C ILE A 139 45.78 21.30 -50.48
N ILE A 140 45.51 20.01 -50.70
CA ILE A 140 45.99 19.28 -51.88
C ILE A 140 45.34 19.82 -53.16
N GLU A 141 44.02 20.01 -53.16
CA GLU A 141 43.28 20.54 -54.31
C GLU A 141 43.75 21.96 -54.69
N ILE A 142 43.96 22.83 -53.70
CA ILE A 142 44.47 24.19 -53.94
C ILE A 142 45.90 24.12 -54.52
N ASN A 143 46.75 23.22 -54.02
CA ASN A 143 48.12 23.07 -54.51
C ASN A 143 48.17 22.61 -55.98
N ASP A 144 47.33 21.65 -56.37
CA ASP A 144 47.24 21.18 -57.76
C ASP A 144 46.74 22.28 -58.72
N VAL A 145 45.74 23.07 -58.29
CA VAL A 145 45.21 24.19 -59.10
C VAL A 145 46.24 25.31 -59.29
N VAL A 146 47.08 25.58 -58.27
CA VAL A 146 48.14 26.60 -58.37
C VAL A 146 49.27 26.14 -59.30
N LEU A 147 49.68 24.87 -59.23
CA LEU A 147 50.71 24.31 -60.13
C LEU A 147 50.27 24.34 -61.60
N LEU A 148 49.00 24.09 -61.90
CA LEU A 148 48.47 24.17 -63.26
C LEU A 148 48.43 25.60 -63.81
N ARG A 149 48.25 26.62 -62.95
CA ARG A 149 48.29 28.03 -63.39
C ARG A 149 49.69 28.58 -63.59
N TYR A 150 50.70 28.04 -62.92
CA TYR A 150 52.09 28.55 -62.96
C TYR A 150 52.96 27.86 -64.03
N ASN A 151 52.44 26.82 -64.69
CA ASN A 151 53.13 26.03 -65.72
C ASN A 151 52.61 26.32 -67.15
N ILE A 152 52.08 27.53 -67.38
CA ILE A 152 51.73 28.14 -68.67
C ILE A 152 52.49 29.46 -68.76
#